data_AF-A0A951EYY4-F1
#
_entry.id   AF-A0A951EYY4-F1
#
_cell.length_a   1.000
_cell.length_b   1.000
_cell.length_c   1.000
_cell.angle_alpha   90.00
_cell.angle_beta   90.00
_cell.angle_gamma   90.00
#
_symmetry.space_group_name_H-M   'P 1'
#
loop_
_entity.id
_entity.type
_entity.pdbx_description
1 polymer ?
#
loop_
_entity_poly.entity_id
_entity_poly.type
_entity_poly.pdbx_seq_one_letter_code
_entity_poly.pdbx_strand_id
1 'polypeptide(L)'
;MKNQLIKFVATGALAAGMAFAQSAPVTSAPNVAPGTTHNARNHFRRNHFAKISQELNLTDGQKAQAKTIFGQARETAKPIREELKANREAMRAAVKADNKSQIEQLAKVRGNLMGKMMAIRTEAAAKFYQVLTPEQRAKAEQLHQQARARMHERLSQRSNS
;
A
#
# COMPACT_ATOMS: atom_id res chain seq x y z
N MET A 1 -71.16 -14.70 2.23
CA MET A 1 -70.39 -15.86 1.69
C MET A 1 -68.96 -15.36 1.50
N LYS A 2 -67.87 -15.85 2.11
CA LYS A 2 -67.51 -17.20 2.57
C LYS A 2 -66.41 -17.02 3.64
N ASN A 3 -66.58 -17.63 4.82
CA ASN A 3 -65.53 -17.78 5.84
C ASN A 3 -64.42 -18.69 5.33
N GLN A 4 -63.18 -18.52 5.81
CA GLN A 4 -62.33 -19.66 6.20
C GLN A 4 -61.40 -19.30 7.37
N LEU A 5 -61.47 -20.15 8.39
CA LEU A 5 -60.72 -20.19 9.64
C LEU A 5 -59.47 -21.09 9.49
N ILE A 6 -58.38 -20.61 10.09
CA ILE A 6 -57.26 -21.28 10.79
C ILE A 6 -57.15 -22.82 10.69
N LYS A 7 -55.95 -23.31 10.33
CA LYS A 7 -55.37 -24.54 10.91
C LYS A 7 -53.88 -24.32 11.21
N PHE A 8 -53.56 -24.08 12.48
CA PHE A 8 -52.21 -24.21 13.04
C PHE A 8 -52.05 -25.65 13.55
N VAL A 9 -51.14 -26.42 12.95
CA VAL A 9 -50.49 -27.56 13.60
C VAL A 9 -49.08 -27.67 13.03
N ALA A 10 -48.07 -27.38 13.83
CA ALA A 10 -46.74 -27.93 13.67
C ALA A 10 -46.11 -28.09 15.04
N THR A 11 -46.20 -29.33 15.51
CA THR A 11 -45.68 -29.89 16.75
C THR A 11 -44.15 -29.89 16.77
N GLY A 12 -43.58 -29.46 17.89
CA GLY A 12 -42.38 -30.01 18.53
C GLY A 12 -41.06 -30.01 17.75
N ALA A 13 -40.22 -29.01 18.01
CA ALA A 13 -38.77 -29.17 17.91
C ALA A 13 -38.15 -29.00 19.30
N LEU A 14 -37.50 -30.07 19.77
CA LEU A 14 -36.77 -30.20 21.01
C LEU A 14 -35.77 -29.04 21.21
N ALA A 15 -35.87 -28.39 22.36
CA ALA A 15 -34.83 -27.51 22.88
C ALA A 15 -33.61 -28.36 23.28
N ALA A 16 -32.47 -28.14 22.62
CA ALA A 16 -31.19 -28.69 23.01
C ALA A 16 -30.12 -27.60 22.98
N GLY A 17 -29.78 -27.10 24.18
CA GLY A 17 -28.45 -26.63 24.57
C GLY A 17 -27.84 -25.43 23.85
N MET A 18 -28.22 -24.21 24.24
CA MET A 18 -27.30 -23.06 24.15
C MET A 18 -26.48 -23.00 25.45
N ALA A 19 -25.30 -23.60 25.44
CA ALA A 19 -24.26 -23.30 26.41
C ALA A 19 -23.32 -22.25 25.79
N PHE A 20 -23.59 -20.96 26.04
CA PHE A 20 -22.59 -19.92 25.80
C PHE A 20 -21.49 -20.08 26.85
N ALA A 21 -20.37 -20.65 26.42
CA ALA A 21 -19.14 -20.70 27.20
C ALA A 21 -18.66 -19.27 27.50
N GLN A 22 -18.21 -19.09 28.74
CA GLN A 22 -17.72 -17.86 29.33
C GLN A 22 -16.66 -17.18 28.46
N SER A 23 -16.88 -15.92 28.12
CA SER A 23 -15.85 -15.03 27.58
C SER A 23 -14.84 -14.71 28.69
N ALA A 24 -13.66 -15.33 28.62
CA ALA A 24 -12.52 -14.94 29.45
C ALA A 24 -12.09 -13.49 29.12
N PRO A 25 -11.61 -12.71 30.10
CA PRO A 25 -11.09 -11.38 29.84
C PRO A 25 -9.86 -11.48 28.95
N VAL A 26 -9.95 -10.81 27.80
CA VAL A 26 -8.85 -10.58 26.86
C VAL A 26 -7.74 -9.83 27.60
N THR A 27 -6.64 -10.52 27.88
CA THR A 27 -5.39 -9.87 28.29
C THR A 27 -4.94 -8.96 27.16
N SER A 28 -5.01 -7.65 27.41
CA SER A 28 -4.63 -6.61 26.47
C SER A 28 -3.13 -6.74 26.18
N ALA A 29 -2.79 -7.16 24.96
CA ALA A 29 -1.43 -7.06 24.44
C ALA A 29 -0.99 -5.59 24.44
N PRO A 30 0.29 -5.29 24.73
CA PRO A 30 0.77 -3.92 24.81
C PRO A 30 0.53 -3.18 23.49
N ASN A 31 -0.20 -2.07 23.61
CA ASN A 31 -0.51 -1.12 22.56
C ASN A 31 0.79 -0.51 22.02
N VAL A 32 1.31 -1.04 20.92
CA VAL A 32 2.39 -0.38 20.17
C VAL A 32 1.79 0.87 19.51
N ALA A 33 2.05 2.03 20.12
CA ALA A 33 1.55 3.32 19.68
C ALA A 33 1.69 3.52 18.15
N PRO A 34 0.63 3.88 17.40
CA PRO A 34 0.68 4.03 15.94
C PRO A 34 1.55 5.18 15.40
N GLY A 35 2.21 5.97 16.24
CA GLY A 35 2.76 7.28 15.89
C GLY A 35 4.18 7.30 15.29
N THR A 36 5.02 6.28 15.54
CA THR A 36 6.46 6.37 15.22
C THR A 36 6.79 6.06 13.75
N THR A 37 6.04 5.18 13.08
CA THR A 37 6.36 4.75 11.71
C THR A 37 5.83 5.69 10.62
N HIS A 38 4.70 6.38 10.87
CA HIS A 38 4.12 7.32 9.90
C HIS A 38 4.94 8.60 9.77
N ASN A 39 5.45 9.14 10.88
CA ASN A 39 6.28 10.34 10.87
C ASN A 39 7.62 10.09 10.15
N ALA A 40 8.31 8.99 10.44
CA ALA A 40 9.57 8.65 9.80
C ALA A 40 9.44 8.54 8.26
N ARG A 41 8.36 7.91 7.77
CA ARG A 41 8.13 7.75 6.33
C ARG A 41 7.81 9.08 5.64
N ASN A 42 7.04 9.95 6.29
CA ASN A 42 6.70 11.27 5.74
C ASN A 42 7.92 12.20 5.73
N HIS A 43 8.75 12.15 6.78
CA HIS A 43 10.03 12.87 6.85
C HIS A 43 10.99 12.43 5.74
N PHE A 44 11.18 11.13 5.54
CA PHE A 44 12.08 10.62 4.48
C PHE A 44 11.68 11.12 3.09
N ARG A 45 10.37 11.11 2.78
CA ARG A 45 9.85 11.57 1.47
C ARG A 45 10.03 13.07 1.27
N ARG A 46 9.73 13.87 2.30
CA ARG A 46 9.91 15.32 2.22
C ARG A 46 11.38 15.67 2.04
N ASN A 47 12.27 14.97 2.75
CA ASN A 47 13.71 15.15 2.63
C ASN A 47 14.23 14.76 1.25
N HIS A 48 13.71 13.69 0.65
CA HIS A 48 14.12 13.26 -0.69
C HIS A 48 13.71 14.27 -1.78
N PHE A 49 12.46 14.75 -1.76
CA PHE A 49 12.01 15.75 -2.73
C PHE A 49 12.78 17.08 -2.57
N ALA A 50 13.08 17.49 -1.34
CA ALA A 50 13.88 18.68 -1.09
C ALA A 50 15.29 18.57 -1.69
N LYS A 51 15.95 17.42 -1.54
CA LYS A 51 17.27 17.15 -2.13
C LYS A 51 17.25 17.21 -3.66
N ILE A 52 16.31 16.51 -4.30
CA ILE A 52 16.18 16.57 -5.77
C ILE A 52 15.89 18.00 -6.24
N SER A 53 15.02 18.71 -5.53
CA SER A 53 14.67 20.09 -5.88
C SER A 53 15.89 21.02 -5.85
N GLN A 54 16.78 20.82 -4.87
CA GLN A 54 18.03 21.55 -4.75
C GLN A 54 19.03 21.13 -5.82
N GLU A 55 19.23 19.83 -6.04
CA GLU A 55 20.19 19.33 -7.04
C GLU A 55 19.83 19.71 -8.48
N LEU A 56 18.53 19.87 -8.79
CA LEU A 56 18.03 20.31 -10.08
C LEU A 56 17.81 21.84 -10.16
N ASN A 57 18.06 22.58 -9.09
CA ASN A 57 17.79 24.02 -9.00
C ASN A 57 16.37 24.38 -9.49
N LEU A 58 15.36 23.67 -8.98
CA LEU A 58 13.98 23.89 -9.43
C LEU A 58 13.51 25.30 -9.06
N THR A 59 12.82 25.96 -10.00
CA THR A 59 12.13 27.22 -9.72
C THR A 59 10.92 26.97 -8.82
N ASP A 60 10.41 28.00 -8.17
CA ASP A 60 9.23 27.86 -7.31
C ASP A 60 7.98 27.43 -8.09
N GLY A 61 7.86 27.88 -9.35
CA GLY A 61 6.83 27.39 -10.27
C GLY A 61 6.95 25.88 -10.54
N GLN A 62 8.17 25.39 -10.80
CA GLN A 62 8.41 23.96 -11.01
C GLN A 62 8.14 23.14 -9.74
N LYS A 63 8.52 23.64 -8.56
CA LYS A 63 8.22 23.00 -7.27
C LYS A 63 6.71 22.89 -7.03
N ALA A 64 5.96 23.95 -7.34
CA ALA A 64 4.50 23.95 -7.20
C ALA A 64 3.85 22.92 -8.12
N GLN A 65 4.25 22.87 -9.39
CA GLN A 65 3.77 21.88 -10.35
C GLN A 65 4.11 20.44 -9.91
N ALA A 66 5.35 20.21 -9.46
CA ALA A 66 5.76 18.91 -8.95
C ALA A 66 4.92 18.46 -7.74
N LYS A 67 4.66 19.36 -6.79
CA LYS A 67 3.80 19.08 -5.62
C LYS A 67 2.40 18.66 -6.05
N THR A 68 1.81 19.34 -7.04
CA THR A 68 0.50 18.98 -7.60
C THR A 68 0.53 17.61 -8.27
N ILE A 69 1.50 17.37 -9.16
CA ILE A 69 1.65 16.10 -9.90
C ILE A 69 1.77 14.92 -8.94
N PHE A 70 2.71 14.98 -7.98
CA PHE A 70 2.93 13.89 -7.03
C PHE A 70 1.83 13.81 -5.97
N GLY A 71 1.16 14.93 -5.66
CA GLY A 71 -0.02 14.97 -4.81
C GLY A 71 -1.18 14.19 -5.42
N GLN A 72 -1.54 14.48 -6.67
CA GLN A 72 -2.57 13.75 -7.41
C GLN A 72 -2.24 12.26 -7.53
N ALA A 73 -1.00 11.92 -7.93
CA ALA A 73 -0.56 10.53 -7.98
C ALA A 73 -0.67 9.84 -6.61
N ARG A 74 -0.41 10.55 -5.51
CA ARG A 74 -0.57 10.01 -4.16
C ARG A 74 -2.03 9.68 -3.85
N GLU A 75 -2.95 10.57 -4.21
CA GLU A 75 -4.40 10.42 -4.04
C GLU A 75 -4.94 9.24 -4.86
N THR A 76 -4.63 9.20 -6.17
CA THR A 76 -5.03 8.09 -7.05
C THR A 76 -4.51 6.74 -6.55
N ALA A 77 -3.30 6.71 -5.97
CA ALA A 77 -2.71 5.51 -5.42
C ALA A 77 -3.24 5.10 -4.03
N LYS A 78 -4.05 5.91 -3.34
CA LYS A 78 -4.61 5.57 -2.01
C LYS A 78 -5.39 4.24 -2.00
N PRO A 79 -6.43 4.03 -2.83
CA PRO A 79 -7.19 2.78 -2.82
C PRO A 79 -6.32 1.54 -3.06
N ILE A 80 -5.36 1.63 -4.00
CA ILE A 80 -4.43 0.53 -4.29
C ILE A 80 -3.54 0.20 -3.08
N ARG A 81 -3.16 1.19 -2.26
CA ARG A 81 -2.39 0.93 -1.03
C ARG A 81 -3.22 0.16 -0.01
N GLU A 82 -4.50 0.49 0.13
CA GLU A 82 -5.40 -0.25 1.02
C GLU A 82 -5.63 -1.68 0.52
N GLU A 83 -5.83 -1.87 -0.80
CA GLU A 83 -5.92 -3.20 -1.40
C GLU A 83 -4.63 -4.02 -1.20
N LEU A 84 -3.46 -3.40 -1.33
CA LEU A 84 -2.17 -4.04 -1.06
C LEU A 84 -1.99 -4.41 0.42
N LYS A 85 -2.56 -3.63 1.34
CA LYS A 85 -2.56 -3.93 2.77
C LYS A 85 -3.44 -5.14 3.06
N ALA A 86 -4.68 -5.13 2.57
CA ALA A 86 -5.62 -6.24 2.69
C ALA A 86 -5.05 -7.53 2.05
N ASN A 87 -4.47 -7.44 0.84
CA ASN A 87 -3.79 -8.55 0.20
C ASN A 87 -2.65 -9.13 1.04
N ARG A 88 -1.86 -8.29 1.72
CA ARG A 88 -0.79 -8.74 2.61
C ARG A 88 -1.33 -9.49 3.83
N GLU A 89 -2.42 -9.02 4.41
CA GLU A 89 -3.08 -9.69 5.54
C GLU A 89 -3.66 -11.05 5.10
N ALA A 90 -4.34 -11.10 3.96
CA ALA A 90 -4.85 -12.34 3.37
C ALA A 90 -3.73 -13.34 3.04
N MET A 91 -2.60 -12.88 2.48
CA MET A 91 -1.43 -13.73 2.21
C MET A 91 -0.89 -14.36 3.49
N ARG A 92 -0.78 -13.59 4.58
CA ARG A 92 -0.33 -14.11 5.88
C ARG A 92 -1.29 -15.16 6.43
N ALA A 93 -2.59 -14.96 6.27
CA ALA A 93 -3.59 -15.94 6.69
C ALA A 93 -3.51 -17.22 5.85
N ALA A 94 -3.40 -17.11 4.53
CA ALA A 94 -3.28 -18.26 3.63
C ALA A 94 -2.02 -19.08 3.90
N VAL A 95 -0.89 -18.43 4.22
CA VAL A 95 0.35 -19.11 4.65
C VAL A 95 0.14 -19.90 5.95
N LYS A 96 -0.49 -19.29 6.96
CA LYS A 96 -0.78 -19.98 8.22
C LYS A 96 -1.72 -21.18 8.07
N ALA A 97 -2.58 -21.14 7.06
CA ALA A 97 -3.52 -22.20 6.73
C ALA A 97 -2.94 -23.26 5.75
N ASP A 98 -1.68 -23.12 5.31
CA ASP A 98 -1.06 -23.91 4.23
C ASP A 98 -1.93 -23.99 2.95
N ASN A 99 -2.71 -22.94 2.67
CA ASN A 99 -3.63 -22.91 1.53
C ASN A 99 -2.91 -22.44 0.26
N LYS A 100 -2.24 -23.36 -0.41
CA LYS A 100 -1.43 -23.10 -1.62
C LYS A 100 -2.22 -22.46 -2.76
N SER A 101 -3.45 -22.90 -3.01
CA SER A 101 -4.31 -22.33 -4.06
C SER A 101 -4.63 -20.86 -3.78
N GLN A 102 -4.96 -20.53 -2.53
CA GLN A 102 -5.22 -19.15 -2.14
C GLN A 102 -3.96 -18.28 -2.19
N ILE A 103 -2.79 -18.82 -1.83
CA ILE A 103 -1.50 -18.14 -1.98
C ILE A 103 -1.26 -17.76 -3.45
N GLU A 104 -1.45 -18.69 -4.38
CA GLU A 104 -1.25 -18.42 -5.81
C GLU A 104 -2.20 -17.34 -6.33
N GLN A 105 -3.48 -17.41 -5.96
CA GLN A 105 -4.47 -16.41 -6.35
C GLN A 105 -4.13 -15.02 -5.80
N LEU A 106 -3.75 -14.95 -4.52
CA LEU A 106 -3.37 -13.69 -3.88
C LEU A 106 -2.07 -13.11 -4.46
N ALA A 107 -1.15 -13.95 -4.90
CA ALA A 107 0.07 -13.52 -5.59
C ALA A 107 -0.26 -12.85 -6.94
N LYS A 108 -1.18 -13.42 -7.73
CA LYS A 108 -1.66 -12.82 -8.99
C LYS A 108 -2.31 -11.46 -8.74
N VAL A 109 -3.21 -11.38 -7.75
CA VAL A 109 -3.83 -10.12 -7.33
C VAL A 109 -2.76 -9.09 -6.96
N ARG A 110 -1.79 -9.48 -6.13
CA ARG A 110 -0.70 -8.59 -5.72
C ARG A 110 0.12 -8.07 -6.90
N GLY A 111 0.43 -8.93 -7.87
CA GLY A 111 1.13 -8.55 -9.09
C GLY A 111 0.40 -7.44 -9.84
N ASN A 112 -0.91 -7.61 -10.04
CA ASN A 112 -1.75 -6.60 -10.69
C ASN A 112 -1.76 -5.27 -9.93
N LEU A 113 -1.89 -5.30 -8.60
CA LEU A 113 -1.86 -4.10 -7.77
C LEU A 113 -0.51 -3.37 -7.84
N MET A 114 0.59 -4.12 -7.84
CA MET A 114 1.92 -3.54 -8.01
C MET A 114 2.10 -2.92 -9.39
N GLY A 115 1.57 -3.56 -10.44
CA GLY A 115 1.54 -3.00 -11.80
C GLY A 115 0.81 -1.65 -11.86
N LYS A 116 -0.41 -1.58 -11.30
CA LYS A 116 -1.17 -0.32 -11.23
C LYS A 116 -0.42 0.76 -10.44
N MET A 117 0.18 0.40 -9.31
CA MET A 117 0.98 1.32 -8.50
C MET A 117 2.21 1.84 -9.27
N MET A 118 2.85 0.98 -10.07
CA MET A 118 3.99 1.36 -10.90
C MET A 118 3.57 2.35 -11.98
N ALA A 119 2.49 2.06 -12.71
CA ALA A 119 1.94 2.95 -13.74
C ALA A 119 1.68 4.36 -13.20
N ILE A 120 0.97 4.48 -12.06
CA ILE A 120 0.69 5.79 -11.45
C ILE A 120 1.98 6.56 -11.13
N ARG A 121 3.01 5.88 -10.62
CA ARG A 121 4.28 6.51 -10.27
C ARG A 121 5.07 6.94 -11.50
N THR A 122 5.12 6.11 -12.54
CA THR A 122 5.86 6.39 -13.76
C THR A 122 5.18 7.48 -14.59
N GLU A 123 3.85 7.51 -14.64
CA GLU A 123 3.09 8.61 -15.26
C GLU A 123 3.35 9.94 -14.55
N ALA A 124 3.35 9.94 -13.21
CA ALA A 124 3.68 11.14 -12.44
C ALA A 124 5.12 11.61 -12.68
N ALA A 125 6.07 10.67 -12.73
CA ALA A 125 7.46 10.97 -13.06
C ALA A 125 7.60 11.54 -14.48
N ALA A 126 6.90 10.98 -15.47
CA ALA A 126 6.90 11.46 -16.84
C ALA A 126 6.34 12.90 -16.92
N LYS A 127 5.22 13.18 -16.24
CA LYS A 127 4.66 14.55 -16.15
C LYS A 127 5.65 15.52 -15.51
N PHE A 128 6.30 15.12 -14.42
CA PHE A 128 7.32 15.96 -13.77
C PHE A 128 8.55 16.18 -14.67
N TYR A 129 8.99 15.16 -15.42
CA TYR A 129 10.10 15.28 -16.36
C TYR A 129 9.80 16.32 -17.46
N GLN A 130 8.53 16.45 -17.86
CA GLN A 130 8.11 17.48 -18.82
C GLN A 130 8.19 18.92 -18.28
N VAL A 131 8.11 19.10 -16.95
CA VAL A 131 8.25 20.41 -16.27
C VAL A 131 9.70 20.90 -16.24
N LEU A 132 10.66 20.00 -16.38
CA LEU A 132 12.09 20.32 -16.34
C LEU A 132 12.58 20.93 -17.66
N THR A 133 13.53 21.86 -17.56
CA THR A 133 14.27 22.37 -18.73
C THR A 133 15.20 21.28 -19.30
N PRO A 134 15.68 21.41 -20.55
CA PRO A 134 16.64 20.47 -21.13
C PRO A 134 17.89 20.24 -20.25
N GLU A 135 18.41 21.30 -19.64
CA GLU A 135 19.61 21.25 -18.78
C GLU A 135 19.31 20.49 -17.48
N GLN A 136 18.15 20.75 -16.87
CA GLN A 136 17.70 20.03 -15.68
C GLN A 136 17.44 18.55 -15.96
N ARG A 137 16.92 18.20 -17.14
CA ARG A 137 16.75 16.81 -17.57
C ARG A 137 18.09 16.10 -17.71
N ALA A 138 19.08 16.73 -18.35
CA ALA A 138 20.43 16.20 -18.45
C ALA A 138 21.05 15.99 -17.06
N LYS A 139 20.85 16.94 -16.14
CA LYS A 139 21.29 16.80 -14.75
C LYS A 139 20.60 15.65 -14.02
N ALA A 140 19.29 15.49 -14.21
CA ALA A 140 18.52 14.39 -13.62
C ALA A 140 19.03 13.02 -14.08
N GLU A 141 19.36 12.87 -15.37
CA GLU A 141 19.96 11.65 -15.90
C GLU A 141 21.33 11.36 -15.27
N GLN A 142 22.19 12.39 -15.15
CA GLN A 142 23.49 12.24 -14.48
C GLN A 142 23.33 11.75 -13.04
N LEU A 143 22.42 12.35 -12.26
CA LEU A 143 22.14 11.97 -10.88
C LEU A 143 21.62 10.52 -10.79
N HIS A 144 20.78 10.12 -11.75
CA HIS A 144 20.27 8.75 -11.83
C HIS A 144 21.38 7.73 -12.09
N GLN A 145 22.30 8.01 -13.01
CA GLN A 145 23.44 7.13 -13.28
C GLN A 145 24.38 7.03 -12.06
N GLN A 146 24.63 8.14 -11.37
CA GLN A 146 25.41 8.13 -10.13
C GLN A 146 24.72 7.31 -9.04
N ALA A 147 23.40 7.43 -8.89
CA ALA A 147 22.63 6.65 -7.92
C ALA A 147 22.70 5.14 -8.24
N ARG A 148 22.63 4.77 -9.53
CA ARG A 148 22.81 3.39 -9.99
C ARG A 148 24.20 2.85 -9.66
N ALA A 149 25.25 3.60 -9.99
CA ALA A 149 26.63 3.19 -9.70
C ALA A 149 26.85 2.94 -8.20
N ARG A 150 26.40 3.86 -7.34
CA ARG A 150 26.47 3.71 -5.87
C ARG A 150 25.67 2.51 -5.37
N MET A 151 24.53 2.21 -6.00
CA MET A 151 23.74 1.03 -5.65
C MET A 151 24.49 -0.27 -6.00
N HIS A 152 25.07 -0.34 -7.21
CA HIS A 152 25.88 -1.48 -7.63
C HIS A 152 27.06 -1.72 -6.68
N GLU A 153 27.77 -0.67 -6.29
CA GLU A 153 28.88 -0.74 -5.34
C GLU A 153 28.44 -1.28 -3.96
N ARG A 154 27.30 -0.82 -3.44
CA ARG A 154 26.77 -1.34 -2.17
C ARG A 154 26.38 -2.81 -2.25
N LEU A 155 25.87 -3.25 -3.40
CA LEU A 155 25.50 -4.64 -3.61
C LEU A 155 26.73 -5.54 -3.72
N SER A 156 27.80 -5.09 -4.39
CA SER A 156 29.06 -5.85 -4.46
C SER A 156 29.74 -5.96 -3.09
N GLN A 157 29.76 -4.88 -2.30
CA GLN A 157 30.29 -4.91 -0.92
C GLN A 157 29.55 -5.91 -0.03
N ARG A 158 28.21 -5.98 -0.14
CA ARG A 158 27.38 -6.93 0.63
C ARG A 158 27.52 -8.38 0.16
N SER A 159 27.95 -8.62 -1.08
CA SER A 159 28.20 -9.96 -1.59
C SER A 159 29.56 -10.50 -1.16
N ASN A 160 30.50 -9.61 -0.81
CA ASN A 160 31.86 -9.95 -0.40
C ASN A 160 32.07 -9.93 1.13
N SER A 161 31.01 -9.68 1.91
CA SER A 161 30.99 -9.76 3.38
C SER A 161 30.20 -10.98 3.81
#